data_AF-A0A2U1QAP1-F1
#
_entry.id   AF-A0A2U1QAP1-F1
#
_cell.length_a   1.000
_cell.length_b   1.000
_cell.length_c   1.000
_cell.angle_alpha   90.00
_cell.angle_beta   90.00
_cell.angle_gamma   90.00
#
_symmetry.space_group_name_H-M   'P 1'
#
loop_
_entity.id
_entity.type
_entity.pdbx_description
1 polymer ?
#
loop_
_entity_poly.entity_id
_entity_poly.type
_entity_poly.pdbx_seq_one_letter_code
_entity_poly.pdbx_strand_id
1 'polypeptide(L)'
;MAQSGCRSAIVSLSPCINYVSGNLTSPSYSCCSQLANIVNSQPRCICALVSGDPTTTGFHMNETVALGLPDACDIQTPLLSQKWNTDRAINI
;
A
#
# COMPACT_ATOMS: atom_id res chain seq x y z
N MET A 1 -8.89 22.45 -8.01
CA MET A 1 -8.47 21.27 -8.77
C MET A 1 -8.35 20.10 -7.79
N ALA A 2 -9.36 19.22 -7.69
CA ALA A 2 -9.39 18.18 -6.65
C ALA A 2 -9.98 16.83 -7.14
N GLN A 3 -9.81 16.50 -8.42
CA GLN A 3 -10.16 15.18 -8.98
C GLN A 3 -8.96 14.21 -9.01
N SER A 4 -7.96 14.46 -8.18
CA SER A 4 -6.66 13.79 -8.14
C SER A 4 -6.34 13.21 -6.76
N GLY A 5 -7.36 12.75 -6.02
CA GLY A 5 -7.23 12.40 -4.60
C GLY A 5 -6.11 11.41 -4.31
N CYS A 6 -6.01 10.34 -5.12
CA CYS A 6 -5.00 9.28 -4.94
C CYS A 6 -4.28 8.87 -6.23
N ARG A 7 -4.63 9.46 -7.38
CA ARG A 7 -4.00 9.09 -8.66
C ARG A 7 -2.50 9.39 -8.67
N SER A 8 -2.08 10.49 -8.05
CA SER A 8 -0.65 10.80 -7.90
C SER A 8 0.07 9.83 -6.96
N ALA A 9 -0.60 9.37 -5.89
CA ALA A 9 -0.08 8.31 -5.01
C ALA A 9 0.10 6.99 -5.77
N ILE A 10 -0.92 6.58 -6.54
CA ILE A 10 -0.89 5.36 -7.35
C ILE A 10 0.27 5.39 -8.34
N VAL A 11 0.43 6.50 -9.08
CA VAL A 11 1.54 6.68 -10.02
C VAL A 11 2.89 6.66 -9.30
N SER A 12 2.97 7.25 -8.11
CA SER A 12 4.19 7.23 -7.30
C SER A 12 4.56 5.83 -6.81
N LEU A 13 3.60 4.90 -6.72
CA LEU A 13 3.79 3.50 -6.36
C LEU A 13 4.02 2.56 -7.55
N SER A 14 4.14 3.06 -8.78
CA SER A 14 4.57 2.24 -9.93
C SER A 14 5.77 1.31 -9.64
N PRO A 15 6.85 1.73 -8.92
CA PRO A 15 7.95 0.82 -8.57
C PRO A 15 7.56 -0.31 -7.59
N CYS A 16 6.41 -0.23 -6.91
CA CYS A 16 5.93 -1.24 -5.98
C CYS A 16 5.06 -2.32 -6.64
N ILE A 17 4.56 -2.09 -7.86
CA ILE A 17 3.55 -2.95 -8.52
C ILE A 17 3.98 -4.42 -8.53
N ASN A 18 5.22 -4.72 -8.94
CA ASN A 18 5.69 -6.11 -9.00
C ASN A 18 5.70 -6.81 -7.64
N TYR A 19 6.02 -6.09 -6.56
CA TYR A 19 5.96 -6.63 -5.20
C TYR A 19 4.51 -6.84 -4.77
N VAL A 20 3.65 -5.82 -4.86
CA VAL A 20 2.26 -5.93 -4.40
C VAL A 20 1.40 -6.89 -5.23
N SER A 21 1.81 -7.20 -6.46
CA SER A 21 1.23 -8.27 -7.29
C SER A 21 1.76 -9.66 -6.93
N GLY A 22 2.72 -9.78 -6.01
CA GLY A 22 3.30 -11.05 -5.58
C GLY A 22 4.38 -11.63 -6.51
N ASN A 23 4.88 -10.86 -7.48
CA ASN A 23 5.94 -11.30 -8.38
C ASN A 23 7.34 -11.18 -7.76
N LEU A 24 7.49 -10.34 -6.72
CA LEU A 24 8.73 -10.17 -5.98
C LEU A 24 8.51 -10.49 -4.51
N THR A 25 9.53 -11.06 -3.88
CA THR A 25 9.56 -11.37 -2.44
C THR A 25 10.07 -10.22 -1.59
N SER A 26 10.66 -9.18 -2.20
CA SER A 26 11.17 -7.99 -1.50
C SER A 26 10.93 -6.72 -2.33
N PRO A 27 10.51 -5.60 -1.71
CA PRO A 27 10.32 -4.34 -2.41
C PRO A 27 11.67 -3.69 -2.76
N SER A 28 11.67 -2.87 -3.81
CA SER A 28 12.84 -2.06 -4.15
C SER A 28 12.97 -0.86 -3.20
N TYR A 29 14.19 -0.34 -3.04
CA TYR A 29 14.42 0.89 -2.28
C TYR A 29 13.55 2.06 -2.79
N SER A 30 13.43 2.19 -4.11
CA SER A 30 12.60 3.20 -4.76
C SER A 30 11.12 3.03 -4.39
N CYS A 31 10.63 1.80 -4.30
CA CYS A 31 9.28 1.52 -3.82
C CYS A 31 9.08 2.01 -2.38
N CYS A 32 10.00 1.66 -1.48
CA CYS A 32 9.89 2.04 -0.06
C CYS A 32 9.96 3.56 0.15
N SER A 33 10.86 4.26 -0.55
CA SER A 33 10.94 5.73 -0.46
C SER A 33 9.64 6.40 -0.91
N GLN A 34 9.04 5.92 -2.00
CA GLN A 34 7.76 6.43 -2.51
C GLN A 34 6.61 6.12 -1.54
N LEU A 35 6.58 4.92 -0.97
CA LEU A 35 5.58 4.57 0.04
C LEU A 35 5.68 5.48 1.26
N ALA A 36 6.88 5.74 1.77
CA ALA A 36 7.09 6.63 2.90
C ALA A 36 6.57 8.05 2.62
N ASN A 37 6.83 8.57 1.42
CA ASN A 37 6.33 9.88 1.00
C ASN A 37 4.80 9.96 1.01
N ILE A 38 4.13 8.91 0.53
CA ILE A 38 2.66 8.90 0.45
C ILE A 38 2.03 8.62 1.82
N VAL A 39 2.63 7.76 2.65
CA VAL A 39 2.21 7.57 4.05
C VAL A 39 2.21 8.90 4.81
N ASN A 40 3.23 9.74 4.60
CA ASN A 40 3.33 11.04 5.25
C ASN A 40 2.43 12.11 4.61
N SER A 41 2.32 12.13 3.28
CA SER A 41 1.64 13.23 2.55
C SER A 41 0.17 12.95 2.24
N GLN A 42 -0.19 11.68 2.04
CA GLN A 42 -1.49 11.24 1.52
C GLN A 42 -1.95 9.91 2.18
N PRO A 43 -2.04 9.84 3.53
CA PRO A 43 -2.32 8.59 4.25
C PRO A 43 -3.67 7.95 3.87
N ARG A 44 -4.67 8.76 3.47
CA ARG A 44 -5.97 8.24 3.02
C ARG A 44 -5.87 7.41 1.74
N CYS A 45 -4.89 7.69 0.90
CA CYS A 45 -4.69 6.96 -0.35
C CYS A 45 -4.07 5.60 -0.15
N ILE A 46 -3.22 5.44 0.87
CA ILE A 46 -2.68 4.14 1.25
C ILE A 46 -3.80 3.21 1.67
N CYS A 47 -4.75 3.67 2.48
CA CYS A 47 -5.87 2.82 2.87
C CYS A 47 -6.65 2.31 1.64
N ALA A 48 -6.97 3.19 0.70
CA ALA A 48 -7.68 2.84 -0.53
C ALA A 48 -6.90 1.87 -1.43
N LEU A 49 -5.58 2.03 -1.50
CA LEU A 49 -4.70 1.15 -2.26
C LEU A 49 -4.62 -0.25 -1.67
N VAL A 50 -4.55 -0.32 -0.33
CA VAL A 50 -4.35 -1.57 0.39
C VAL A 50 -5.65 -2.35 0.57
N SER A 51 -6.81 -1.70 0.46
CA SER A 51 -8.10 -2.39 0.30
C SER A 51 -8.15 -3.31 -0.93
N GLY A 52 -7.16 -3.24 -1.82
CA GLY A 52 -7.04 -4.16 -2.95
C GLY A 52 -8.10 -3.97 -4.04
N ASP A 53 -8.94 -2.94 -3.91
CA ASP A 53 -10.06 -2.72 -4.83
C ASP A 53 -9.54 -2.32 -6.23
N PRO A 54 -9.71 -3.18 -7.24
CA PRO A 54 -9.14 -2.95 -8.57
C PRO A 54 -9.81 -1.77 -9.28
N THR A 55 -11.01 -1.34 -8.86
CA THR A 55 -11.68 -0.16 -9.41
C THR A 55 -11.00 1.13 -8.96
N THR A 56 -10.30 1.09 -7.83
CA THR A 56 -9.58 2.21 -7.23
C THR A 56 -8.11 2.25 -7.63
N THR A 57 -7.46 1.08 -7.73
CA THR A 57 -6.03 0.96 -8.03
C THR A 57 -5.73 0.79 -9.52
N GLY A 58 -6.67 0.26 -10.30
CA GLY A 58 -6.51 -0.04 -11.73
C GLY A 58 -5.75 -1.33 -12.02
N PHE A 59 -5.42 -2.14 -11.00
CA PHE A 59 -4.75 -3.44 -11.17
C PHE A 59 -5.04 -4.38 -9.99
N HIS A 60 -4.86 -5.70 -10.23
CA HIS A 60 -5.04 -6.71 -9.20
C HIS A 60 -3.82 -6.73 -8.26
N MET A 61 -4.05 -6.44 -6.98
CA MET A 61 -3.05 -6.60 -5.92
C MET A 61 -3.28 -7.91 -5.18
N ASN A 62 -2.21 -8.55 -4.74
CA ASN A 62 -2.31 -9.59 -3.73
C ASN A 62 -2.43 -8.88 -2.39
N GLU A 63 -3.66 -8.84 -1.84
CA GLU A 63 -3.93 -8.17 -0.56
C GLU A 63 -2.90 -8.56 0.49
N THR A 64 -2.60 -9.85 0.68
CA THR A 64 -1.64 -10.29 1.72
C THR A 64 -0.25 -9.66 1.56
N VAL A 65 0.21 -9.46 0.33
CA VAL A 65 1.53 -8.86 0.05
C VAL A 65 1.48 -7.34 0.12
N ALA A 66 0.41 -6.72 -0.40
CA ALA A 66 0.14 -5.29 -0.24
C ALA A 66 0.05 -4.91 1.24
N LEU A 67 -0.52 -5.82 2.04
CA LEU A 67 -0.54 -5.73 3.48
C LEU A 67 0.92 -5.76 4.00
N GLY A 68 1.72 -6.80 3.72
CA GLY A 68 3.12 -6.85 4.19
C GLY A 68 4.07 -5.72 3.73
N LEU A 69 3.67 -4.83 2.81
CA LEU A 69 4.55 -3.83 2.22
C LEU A 69 5.13 -2.79 3.20
N PRO A 70 4.37 -2.17 4.14
CA PRO A 70 4.93 -1.21 5.09
C PRO A 70 5.96 -1.86 6.01
N ASP A 71 5.73 -3.11 6.43
CA ASP A 71 6.64 -3.90 7.27
C ASP A 71 7.93 -4.24 6.49
N ALA A 72 7.81 -4.72 5.26
CA ALA A 72 8.95 -5.02 4.39
C ALA A 72 9.81 -3.78 4.05
N CYS A 73 9.24 -2.58 4.17
CA CYS A 73 9.92 -1.31 3.95
C CYS A 73 10.39 -0.63 5.26
N ASP A 74 10.17 -1.24 6.43
CA ASP A 74 10.47 -0.66 7.75
C ASP A 74 9.81 0.71 7.98
N ILE A 75 8.60 0.90 7.44
CA ILE A 75 7.85 2.16 7.56
C ILE A 75 6.93 2.07 8.76
N GLN A 76 7.26 2.83 9.81
CA GLN A 76 6.38 2.99 10.96
C GLN A 76 5.13 3.80 10.57
N THR A 77 4.02 3.09 10.39
CA THR A 77 2.68 3.68 10.28
C THR A 77 1.97 3.59 11.62
N PRO A 78 2.12 4.58 12.53
CA PRO A 78 1.50 4.55 13.87
C PRO A 78 -0.04 4.43 13.82
N LEU A 79 -0.66 4.83 12.72
CA LEU A 79 -2.11 4.72 12.50
C LEU A 79 -2.58 3.35 11.98
N LEU A 80 -1.70 2.55 11.37
CA LEU A 80 -2.06 1.24 10.79
C LEU A 80 -1.73 0.08 11.74
N SER A 81 -0.75 0.24 12.63
CA SER A 81 -0.33 -0.81 13.57
C SER A 81 -1.44 -1.30 14.51
N GLN A 82 -2.47 -0.49 14.80
CA GLN A 82 -3.60 -0.87 15.68
C GLN A 82 -4.85 -1.35 14.93
N LYS A 83 -4.95 -1.13 13.61
CA LYS A 83 -6.14 -1.47 12.82
C LYS A 83 -5.90 -2.48 11.71
N TRP A 84 -4.65 -2.81 11.46
CA TRP A 84 -4.28 -3.80 10.48
C TRP A 84 -4.38 -5.24 10.96
N ASN A 85 -3.81 -5.51 12.15
CA ASN A 85 -3.76 -6.85 12.72
C ASN A 85 -5.14 -7.32 13.22
N THR A 86 -6.10 -6.42 13.32
CA THR A 86 -7.37 -6.64 14.02
C THR A 86 -8.53 -6.99 13.07
N ASP A 87 -8.35 -6.87 11.74
CA ASP A 87 -9.37 -7.27 10.76
C ASP A 87 -9.18 -8.71 10.25
N ARG A 88 -8.00 -9.32 10.47
CA ARG A 88 -7.77 -10.76 10.23
C ARG A 88 -8.05 -11.63 11.45
N ALA A 89 -8.98 -11.22 12.32
CA ALA A 89 -9.74 -12.16 13.13
C ALA A 89 -10.86 -12.79 12.28
N ILE A 90 -10.52 -13.39 11.13
CA ILE A 90 -11.35 -14.42 10.52
C ILE A 90 -10.80 -15.76 11.01
N ASN A 91 -11.42 -16.20 12.11
CA ASN A 91 -11.61 -17.57 12.56
C ASN A 91 -11.00 -18.68 11.70
N ILE A 92 -9.93 -19.31 12.21
CA ILE A 92 -9.74 -20.77 12.22
C ILE A 92 -9.35 -21.16 13.65
#